data_AF-A0A848D9Z5-F1
#
_entry.id   AF-A0A848D9Z5-F1
#
_cell.length_a   1.000
_cell.length_b   1.000
_cell.length_c   1.000
_cell.angle_alpha   90.00
_cell.angle_beta   90.00
_cell.angle_gamma   90.00
#
_symmetry.space_group_name_H-M   'P 1'
#
loop_
_entity.id
_entity.type
_entity.pdbx_description
1 polymer ?
#
loop_
_entity_poly.entity_id
_entity_poly.type
_entity_poly.pdbx_seq_one_letter_code
_entity_poly.pdbx_strand_id
1 'polypeptide(L)'
;MIFEKIRTVPRSSELLDKAFRRGSRAKNGKISYNTKREAEASMIMTAGNILSDNLANVVRDFPSFNEISPFYNELADVIVGVDKIRMSLSSIQWASKKIKEITRFNISKIYHKEDPKLTR
;
A
#
# COMPACT_ATOMS: atom_id res chain seq x y z
N MET A 1 26.26 -4.84 6.46
CA MET A 1 25.77 -6.21 6.18
C MET A 1 24.46 -6.15 5.39
N ILE A 2 24.05 -7.24 4.73
CA ILE A 2 22.93 -7.29 3.76
C ILE A 2 21.56 -7.01 4.43
N PHE A 3 21.29 -7.58 5.60
CA PHE A 3 19.98 -7.47 6.27
C PHE A 3 19.83 -6.22 7.16
N GLU A 4 20.92 -5.56 7.54
CA GLU A 4 20.90 -4.34 8.38
C GLU A 4 20.21 -3.15 7.71
N LYS A 5 20.08 -3.17 6.38
CA LYS A 5 19.43 -2.12 5.61
C LYS A 5 17.90 -2.26 5.56
N ILE A 6 17.36 -3.38 6.06
CA ILE A 6 15.92 -3.61 6.10
C ILE A 6 15.31 -2.67 7.15
N ARG A 7 14.36 -1.84 6.70
CA ARG A 7 13.63 -0.94 7.60
C ARG A 7 12.62 -1.71 8.43
N THR A 8 12.23 -1.14 9.56
CA THR A 8 11.16 -1.68 10.38
C THR A 8 9.88 -1.83 9.56
N VAL A 9 9.33 -3.05 9.52
CA VAL A 9 8.06 -3.34 8.88
C VAL A 9 6.93 -2.79 9.76
N PRO A 10 6.07 -1.88 9.24
CA PRO A 10 4.98 -1.32 10.02
C PRO A 10 3.93 -2.39 10.33
N ARG A 11 3.30 -2.29 11.50
CA ARG A 11 2.13 -3.11 11.84
C ARG A 11 0.93 -2.71 10.99
N SER A 12 -0.01 -3.63 10.83
CA SER A 12 -1.24 -3.40 10.05
C SER A 12 -2.04 -2.19 10.58
N SER A 13 -2.22 -2.08 11.91
CA SER A 13 -2.92 -0.96 12.54
C SER A 13 -2.23 0.38 12.25
N GLU A 14 -0.91 0.47 12.43
CA GLU A 14 -0.14 1.68 12.18
C GLU A 14 -0.27 2.15 10.72
N LEU A 15 -0.27 1.19 9.79
CA LEU A 15 -0.37 1.47 8.37
C LEU A 15 -1.79 1.93 8.00
N LEU A 16 -2.83 1.29 8.53
CA LEU A 16 -4.24 1.68 8.33
C LEU A 16 -4.51 3.06 8.92
N ASP A 17 -4.08 3.31 10.16
CA ASP A 17 -4.26 4.58 10.85
C ASP A 17 -3.58 5.71 10.08
N LYS A 18 -2.34 5.49 9.63
CA LYS A 18 -1.61 6.46 8.80
C LYS A 18 -2.35 6.75 7.50
N ALA A 19 -2.80 5.72 6.79
CA ALA A 19 -3.46 5.85 5.50
C ALA A 19 -4.80 6.59 5.63
N PHE A 20 -5.67 6.18 6.55
CA PHE A 20 -6.99 6.80 6.71
C PHE A 20 -6.91 8.19 7.31
N ARG A 21 -5.99 8.45 8.26
CA ARG A 21 -5.78 9.81 8.79
C ARG A 21 -5.32 10.77 7.70
N ARG A 22 -4.38 10.35 6.85
CA ARG A 22 -3.91 11.19 5.72
C ARG A 22 -4.98 11.32 4.63
N GLY A 23 -5.71 10.25 4.34
CA GLY A 23 -6.84 10.28 3.41
C GLY A 23 -7.95 11.24 3.86
N SER A 24 -8.36 11.18 5.13
CA SER A 24 -9.34 12.08 5.71
C SER A 24 -8.90 13.54 5.64
N ARG A 25 -7.62 13.84 5.92
CA ARG A 25 -7.06 15.18 5.74
C ARG A 25 -7.10 15.63 4.28
N ALA A 26 -6.77 14.76 3.33
CA ALA A 26 -6.83 15.07 1.90
C ALA A 26 -8.26 15.36 1.43
N LYS A 27 -9.26 14.64 1.97
CA LYS A 27 -10.68 14.93 1.75
C LYS A 27 -11.07 16.30 2.27
N ASN A 28 -10.75 16.57 3.54
CA ASN A 28 -11.15 17.80 4.21
C ASN A 28 -10.50 19.05 3.57
N GLY A 29 -9.30 18.90 3.00
CA GLY A 29 -8.65 19.99 2.25
C GLY A 29 -9.29 20.31 0.90
N LYS A 30 -10.22 19.47 0.42
CA LYS A 30 -10.89 19.64 -0.88
C LYS A 30 -12.41 19.76 -0.77
N ILE A 31 -13.00 19.60 0.41
CA ILE A 31 -14.45 19.53 0.56
C ILE A 31 -15.09 20.92 0.42
N SER A 32 -15.92 21.07 -0.59
CA SER A 32 -16.78 22.22 -0.85
C SER A 32 -18.06 21.73 -1.53
N TYR A 33 -19.04 22.61 -1.69
CA TYR A 33 -20.35 22.28 -2.26
C TYR A 33 -20.23 21.58 -3.63
N ASN A 34 -19.36 22.09 -4.50
CA ASN A 34 -19.16 21.59 -5.87
C ASN A 34 -18.03 20.56 -6.03
N THR A 35 -17.33 20.17 -4.96
CA THR A 35 -16.11 19.35 -5.04
C THR A 35 -16.19 18.04 -4.26
N LYS A 36 -17.41 17.59 -3.94
CA LYS A 36 -17.62 16.39 -3.11
C LYS A 36 -17.00 15.15 -3.74
N ARG A 37 -17.15 14.99 -5.06
CA ARG A 37 -16.59 13.84 -5.80
C ARG A 37 -15.08 13.84 -5.75
N GLU A 38 -14.46 14.99 -6.00
CA GLU A 38 -13.02 15.21 -5.96
C GLU A 38 -12.46 15.00 -4.56
N ALA A 39 -13.20 15.40 -3.52
CA ALA A 39 -12.82 15.18 -2.13
C ALA A 39 -12.80 13.68 -1.78
N GLU A 40 -13.84 12.92 -2.15
CA GLU A 40 -13.89 11.46 -1.95
C GLU A 40 -12.82 10.74 -2.78
N ALA A 41 -12.66 11.10 -4.05
CA ALA A 41 -11.61 10.53 -4.92
C ALA A 41 -10.21 10.80 -4.34
N SER A 42 -9.97 11.99 -3.81
CA SER A 42 -8.70 12.36 -3.17
C SER A 42 -8.43 11.56 -1.88
N MET A 43 -9.48 11.26 -1.10
CA MET A 43 -9.37 10.39 0.07
C MET A 43 -8.90 8.99 -0.33
N ILE A 44 -9.60 8.37 -1.27
CA ILE A 44 -9.34 7.00 -1.75
C ILE A 44 -7.95 6.93 -2.38
N MET A 45 -7.60 7.89 -3.22
CA MET A 45 -6.28 7.95 -3.86
C MET A 45 -5.15 8.04 -2.84
N THR A 46 -5.29 8.93 -1.84
CA THR A 46 -4.27 9.14 -0.80
C THR A 46 -4.10 7.89 0.05
N ALA A 47 -5.20 7.29 0.53
CA ALA A 47 -5.14 6.09 1.35
C ALA A 47 -4.58 4.90 0.56
N GLY A 48 -5.06 4.68 -0.67
CA GLY A 48 -4.60 3.61 -1.54
C GLY A 48 -3.11 3.70 -1.88
N ASN A 49 -2.60 4.91 -2.17
CA ASN A 49 -1.18 5.14 -2.42
C ASN A 49 -0.34 4.84 -1.17
N ILE A 50 -0.72 5.38 -0.01
CA ILE A 50 0.02 5.13 1.23
C ILE A 50 0.10 3.63 1.53
N LEU A 51 -1.03 2.92 1.48
CA LEU A 51 -1.05 1.48 1.75
C LEU A 51 -0.18 0.73 0.74
N SER A 52 -0.46 0.90 -0.55
CA SER A 52 0.20 0.13 -1.60
C SER A 52 1.70 0.38 -1.69
N ASP A 53 2.14 1.63 -1.50
CA ASP A 53 3.56 1.98 -1.58
C ASP A 53 4.32 1.54 -0.33
N ASN A 54 3.73 1.61 0.88
CA ASN A 54 4.40 1.07 2.07
C ASN A 54 4.58 -0.45 1.95
N LEU A 55 3.57 -1.19 1.48
CA LEU A 55 3.71 -2.63 1.25
C LEU A 55 4.74 -2.95 0.16
N ALA A 56 4.77 -2.19 -0.94
CA ALA A 56 5.80 -2.36 -1.96
C ALA A 56 7.21 -2.05 -1.44
N ASN A 57 7.35 -1.07 -0.54
CA ASN A 57 8.63 -0.74 0.09
C ASN A 57 9.15 -1.88 0.96
N VAL A 58 8.27 -2.53 1.73
CA VAL A 58 8.65 -3.70 2.54
C VAL A 58 9.28 -4.77 1.65
N VAL A 59 8.68 -5.07 0.50
CA VAL A 59 9.23 -6.07 -0.44
C VAL A 59 10.59 -5.64 -1.00
N ARG A 60 10.73 -4.36 -1.37
CA ARG A 60 11.96 -3.81 -1.95
C ARG A 60 13.12 -3.69 -0.96
N ASP A 61 12.84 -3.65 0.34
CA ASP A 61 13.87 -3.54 1.38
C ASP A 61 14.60 -4.87 1.59
N PHE A 62 13.96 -6.00 1.26
CA PHE A 62 14.59 -7.31 1.36
C PHE A 62 15.51 -7.58 0.16
N PRO A 63 16.67 -8.22 0.39
CA PRO A 63 17.53 -8.65 -0.69
C PRO A 63 16.85 -9.74 -1.52
N SER A 64 17.25 -9.85 -2.79
CA SER A 64 16.93 -11.04 -3.58
C SER A 64 17.71 -12.23 -2.99
N PHE A 65 17.00 -13.18 -2.38
CA PHE A 65 17.63 -14.36 -1.78
C PHE A 65 18.43 -15.21 -2.78
N ASN A 66 18.16 -15.06 -4.09
CA ASN A 66 18.89 -15.76 -5.14
C ASN A 66 20.21 -15.05 -5.52
N GLU A 67 20.42 -13.82 -5.08
CA GLU A 67 21.58 -12.98 -5.43
C GLU A 67 22.56 -12.79 -4.25
N ILE A 68 22.19 -13.26 -3.05
CA ILE A 68 23.08 -13.23 -1.89
C ILE A 68 23.99 -14.48 -1.87
N SER A 69 25.18 -14.34 -1.26
CA SER A 69 26.12 -15.45 -1.12
C SER A 69 25.47 -16.66 -0.41
N PRO A 70 25.79 -17.91 -0.82
CA PRO A 70 25.25 -19.13 -0.23
C PRO A 70 25.33 -19.15 1.30
N PHE A 71 26.45 -18.69 1.87
CA PHE A 71 26.62 -18.61 3.33
C PHE A 71 25.54 -17.77 4.02
N TYR A 72 25.23 -16.58 3.49
CA TYR A 72 24.19 -15.71 4.07
C TYR A 72 22.79 -16.25 3.80
N ASN A 73 22.57 -16.95 2.68
CA ASN A 73 21.31 -17.59 2.38
C ASN A 73 21.01 -18.74 3.37
N GLU A 74 21.96 -19.66 3.54
CA GLU A 74 21.85 -20.78 4.47
C GLU A 74 21.68 -20.30 5.91
N LEU A 75 22.47 -19.30 6.33
CA LEU A 75 22.33 -18.70 7.65
C LEU A 75 20.92 -18.09 7.86
N ALA A 76 20.40 -17.36 6.87
CA ALA A 76 19.05 -16.83 6.94
C ALA A 76 18.00 -17.95 6.98
N ASP A 77 18.21 -19.03 6.24
CA ASP A 77 17.28 -20.15 6.22
C ASP A 77 17.20 -20.85 7.58
N VAL A 78 18.35 -21.08 8.21
CA VAL A 78 18.42 -21.68 9.56
C VAL A 78 17.76 -20.80 10.62
N ILE A 79 17.94 -19.48 10.59
CA ILE A 79 17.43 -18.58 11.65
C ILE A 79 15.94 -18.29 11.46
N VAL A 80 15.50 -17.99 10.23
CA VAL A 80 14.16 -17.44 9.96
C VAL A 80 13.36 -18.20 8.89
N GLY A 81 13.99 -19.09 8.13
CA GLY A 81 13.36 -19.82 7.03
C GLY A 81 13.13 -18.94 5.80
N VAL A 82 13.98 -19.07 4.78
CA VAL A 82 13.96 -18.23 3.57
C VAL A 82 12.65 -18.43 2.80
N ASP A 83 12.15 -19.66 2.72
CA ASP A 83 10.91 -19.95 2.00
C ASP A 83 9.69 -19.28 2.64
N LYS A 84 9.62 -19.28 3.98
CA LYS A 84 8.54 -18.60 4.71
C LYS A 84 8.55 -17.10 4.47
N ILE A 85 9.75 -16.50 4.43
CA ILE A 85 9.90 -15.08 4.10
C ILE A 85 9.48 -14.84 2.65
N ARG A 86 9.95 -15.63 1.70
CA ARG A 86 9.62 -15.50 0.27
C ARG A 86 8.10 -15.57 0.04
N MET A 87 7.41 -16.51 0.69
CA MET A 87 5.96 -16.61 0.64
C MET A 87 5.28 -15.36 1.20
N SER A 88 5.72 -14.89 2.38
CA SER A 88 5.18 -13.70 3.03
C SER A 88 5.37 -12.43 2.18
N LEU A 89 6.57 -12.22 1.62
CA LEU A 89 6.86 -11.11 0.72
C LEU A 89 6.03 -11.18 -0.57
N SER A 90 5.80 -12.38 -1.09
CA SER A 90 4.92 -12.58 -2.26
C SER A 90 3.48 -12.18 -1.97
N SER A 91 2.96 -12.55 -0.79
CA SER A 91 1.63 -12.13 -0.33
C SER A 91 1.53 -10.61 -0.15
N ILE A 92 2.56 -9.97 0.42
CA ILE A 92 2.63 -8.51 0.57
C ILE A 92 2.66 -7.81 -0.79
N GLN A 93 3.46 -8.33 -1.73
CA GLN A 93 3.54 -7.82 -3.10
C GLN A 93 2.19 -7.92 -3.82
N TRP A 94 1.48 -9.05 -3.66
CA TRP A 94 0.13 -9.23 -4.17
C TRP A 94 -0.85 -8.21 -3.56
N ALA A 95 -0.83 -8.03 -2.24
CA ALA A 95 -1.70 -7.09 -1.55
C ALA A 95 -1.47 -5.65 -2.03
N SER A 96 -0.21 -5.22 -2.19
CA SER A 96 0.13 -3.91 -2.78
C SER A 96 -0.52 -3.70 -4.15
N LYS A 97 -0.39 -4.69 -5.06
CA LYS A 97 -0.98 -4.64 -6.40
C LYS A 97 -2.52 -4.60 -6.34
N LYS A 98 -3.13 -5.45 -5.50
CA LYS A 98 -4.58 -5.51 -5.34
C LYS A 98 -5.17 -4.21 -4.80
N ILE A 99 -4.49 -3.55 -3.87
CA ILE A 99 -4.91 -2.24 -3.36
C ILE A 99 -4.89 -1.19 -4.48
N LYS A 100 -3.86 -1.17 -5.34
CA LYS A 100 -3.81 -0.25 -6.49
C LYS A 100 -4.98 -0.47 -7.45
N GLU A 101 -5.32 -1.72 -7.72
CA GLU A 101 -6.47 -2.10 -8.54
C GLU A 101 -7.80 -1.61 -7.95
N ILE A 102 -8.06 -1.92 -6.67
CA ILE A 102 -9.26 -1.50 -5.94
C ILE A 102 -9.37 0.04 -5.91
N THR A 103 -8.26 0.72 -5.69
CA THR A 103 -8.20 2.19 -5.66
C THR A 103 -8.64 2.77 -7.01
N ARG A 104 -8.05 2.30 -8.11
CA ARG A 104 -8.39 2.76 -9.47
C ARG A 104 -9.85 2.48 -9.82
N PHE A 105 -10.33 1.28 -9.50
CA PHE A 105 -11.70 0.88 -9.74
C PHE A 105 -12.71 1.77 -9.01
N ASN A 106 -12.47 2.06 -7.72
CA ASN A 106 -13.37 2.90 -6.94
C ASN A 106 -13.32 4.37 -7.36
N ILE A 107 -12.14 4.91 -7.69
CA ILE A 107 -12.03 6.26 -8.24
C ILE A 107 -12.80 6.37 -9.56
N SER A 108 -12.63 5.39 -10.47
CA SER A 108 -13.39 5.34 -11.72
C SER A 108 -14.90 5.35 -11.46
N LYS A 109 -15.38 4.55 -10.51
CA LYS A 109 -16.80 4.52 -10.11
C LYS A 109 -17.32 5.86 -9.58
N ILE A 110 -16.50 6.63 -8.85
CA ILE A 110 -16.91 7.96 -8.35
C ILE A 110 -17.20 8.89 -9.53
N TYR A 111 -16.36 8.87 -10.56
CA TYR A 111 -16.53 9.74 -11.71
C TYR A 111 -17.61 9.26 -12.70
N HIS A 112 -17.85 7.95 -12.79
CA HIS A 112 -18.87 7.38 -13.69
C HIS A 112 -20.29 7.42 -13.13
N LYS A 113 -20.49 7.62 -11.82
CA LYS A 113 -21.85 7.84 -11.30
C LYS A 113 -22.35 9.20 -11.79
N GLU A 114 -23.40 9.23 -12.61
CA GLU A 114 -24.16 10.46 -12.87
C GLU A 114 -24.62 11.05 -11.53
N ASP A 115 -24.52 12.38 -11.37
CA ASP A 115 -25.00 13.05 -10.16
C ASP A 115 -26.52 13.21 -10.29
N PRO A 116 -27.35 12.52 -9.48
CA PRO A 116 -28.80 12.69 -9.56
C PRO A 116 -29.24 14.11 -9.16
N LYS A 117 -28.31 14.92 -8.63
CA LYS A 117 -28.54 16.31 -8.19
C LYS A 117 -28.19 17.37 -9.24
N LEU A 118 -27.72 16.98 -10.43
CA LEU A 118 -27.48 17.89 -11.57
C LEU A 118 -28.63 17.88 -12.58
N THR A 119 -29.60 16.98 -12.45
CA THR A 119 -30.89 17.06 -13.13
C THR A 119 -31.89 17.80 -12.25
N ARG A 120 -31.88 19.14 -12.32
CA ARG A 120 -33.05 19.95 -11.99
C ARG A 120 -33.13 21.11 -12.95
#